data_AF-A0A5K1BRE6-F1
#
_entry.id   AF-A0A5K1BRE6-F1
#
_cell.length_a   1.000
_cell.length_b   1.000
_cell.length_c   1.000
_cell.angle_alpha   90.00
_cell.angle_beta   90.00
_cell.angle_gamma   90.00
#
_symmetry.space_group_name_H-M   'P 1'
#
loop_
_entity.id
_entity.type
_entity.pdbx_description
1 polymer ?
#
loop_
_entity_poly.entity_id
_entity_poly.type
_entity_poly.pdbx_seq_one_letter_code
_entity_poly.pdbx_strand_id
1 'polypeptide(L)' 'ERSQVLYRFADLIEKHNDELAALETWDNGKPYEQASQIEVPMLVRLMRYYA' A
#
# COMPACT_ATOMS: atom_id res chain seq x y z
N GLU A 1 -6.65 19.43 -7.73
CA GLU A 1 -5.42 19.53 -6.90
C GLU A 1 -5.33 18.46 -5.81
N ARG A 2 -6.32 18.34 -4.90
CA ARG A 2 -6.31 17.31 -3.83
C ARG A 2 -6.28 15.86 -4.34
N SER A 3 -7.05 15.57 -5.38
CA SER A 3 -7.09 14.25 -6.04
C SER A 3 -5.71 13.81 -6.56
N GLN A 4 -4.97 14.71 -7.21
CA GLN A 4 -3.64 14.44 -7.73
C GLN A 4 -2.62 14.10 -6.63
N VAL A 5 -2.77 14.66 -5.43
CA VAL A 5 -1.93 14.29 -4.29
C VAL A 5 -2.18 12.85 -3.88
N LEU A 6 -3.46 12.43 -3.83
CA LEU A 6 -3.84 11.05 -3.49
C LEU A 6 -3.39 10.05 -4.56
N TYR A 7 -3.50 10.38 -5.85
CA TYR A 7 -2.95 9.55 -6.93
C TYR A 7 -1.44 9.36 -6.78
N ARG A 8 -0.67 10.45 -6.58
CA ARG A 8 0.78 10.36 -6.35
C ARG A 8 1.12 9.56 -5.10
N PHE A 9 0.32 9.68 -4.05
CA PHE A 9 0.52 8.91 -2.82
C PHE A 9 0.30 7.42 -3.06
N ALA A 10 -0.77 7.05 -3.78
CA ALA A 10 -1.03 5.66 -4.16
C ALA A 10 0.12 5.07 -4.99
N ASP A 11 0.68 5.83 -5.93
CA ASP A 11 1.82 5.40 -6.75
C ASP A 11 3.09 5.19 -5.91
N LEU A 12 3.31 6.02 -4.89
CA LEU A 12 4.42 5.84 -3.95
C LEU A 12 4.22 4.59 -3.09
N ILE A 13 3.01 4.33 -2.59
CA ILE A 13 2.71 3.10 -1.84
C ILE A 13 3.00 1.87 -2.71
N GLU A 14 2.52 1.86 -3.95
CA GLU A 14 2.75 0.76 -4.89
C GLU A 14 4.24 0.55 -5.20
N LYS A 15 5.01 1.64 -5.36
CA LYS A 15 6.45 1.58 -5.55
C LYS A 15 7.20 0.96 -4.36
N HIS A 16 6.72 1.20 -3.14
CA HIS A 16 7.35 0.73 -1.90
C HIS A 16 6.64 -0.50 -1.31
N ASN A 17 5.93 -1.27 -2.14
CA ASN A 17 5.12 -2.41 -1.71
C ASN A 17 5.90 -3.42 -0.85
N ASP A 18 7.10 -3.80 -1.28
CA ASP A 18 7.91 -4.81 -0.59
C ASP A 18 8.39 -4.33 0.77
N GLU A 19 8.79 -3.06 0.88
CA GLU A 19 9.22 -2.45 2.14
C GLU A 19 8.06 -2.34 3.14
N LEU A 20 6.89 -1.89 2.67
CA LEU A 20 5.69 -1.78 3.49
C LEU A 20 5.18 -3.16 3.93
N ALA A 21 5.20 -4.15 3.05
CA ALA A 21 4.81 -5.52 3.38
C ALA A 21 5.77 -6.17 4.39
N ALA A 22 7.07 -5.94 4.26
CA ALA A 22 8.05 -6.43 5.24
C ALA A 22 7.83 -5.81 6.63
N LEU A 23 7.56 -4.50 6.70
CA LEU A 23 7.24 -3.81 7.95
C LEU A 23 5.95 -4.34 8.58
N GLU A 24 4.88 -4.50 7.80
CA GLU A 24 3.61 -5.06 8.27
C GLU A 24 3.78 -6.48 8.80
N THR A 25 4.60 -7.30 8.14
CA THR A 25 4.94 -8.65 8.61
C THR A 25 5.76 -8.63 9.90
N TRP A 26 6.70 -7.69 10.06
CA TRP A 26 7.49 -7.59 11.28
C TRP A 26 6.71 -7.05 12.47
N ASP A 27 5.81 -6.10 12.25
CA ASP A 27 5.01 -5.47 13.30
C ASP A 27 3.82 -6.35 13.72
N ASN A 28 3.07 -6.87 12.75
CA ASN A 28 1.83 -7.61 13.00
C ASN A 28 1.98 -9.13 12.93
N GLY A 29 3.14 -9.66 12.50
CA GLY A 29 3.41 -11.10 12.42
C GLY A 29 2.67 -11.84 11.30
N LYS A 30 2.02 -11.12 10.38
CA LYS A 30 1.31 -11.71 9.24
C LYS A 30 2.28 -12.24 8.19
N PRO A 31 1.92 -13.28 7.41
CA PRO A 31 2.76 -13.73 6.29
C PRO A 31 3.05 -12.60 5.30
N TYR A 32 4.30 -12.49 4.84
CA TYR A 32 4.73 -11.48 3.87
C TYR A 32 3.88 -11.49 2.58
N GLU A 33 3.50 -12.68 2.11
CA GLU A 33 2.64 -12.83 0.93
C GLU A 33 1.26 -12.22 1.16
N GLN A 34 0.69 -12.35 2.36
CA GLN A 34 -0.59 -11.71 2.68
C GLN A 34 -0.45 -10.18 2.67
N ALA A 35 0.60 -9.64 3.30
CA ALA A 35 0.83 -8.20 3.33
C ALA A 35 1.09 -7.63 1.92
N SER A 36 1.96 -8.26 1.15
CA SER A 36 2.40 -7.79 -0.18
C SER A 36 1.39 -7.99 -1.30
N GLN A 37 0.55 -9.03 -1.26
CA GLN A 37 -0.36 -9.36 -2.36
C GLN A 37 -1.80 -8.91 -2.09
N ILE A 38 -2.17 -8.69 -0.83
CA ILE A 38 -3.54 -8.38 -0.45
C ILE A 38 -3.61 -7.01 0.19
N GLU A 39 -2.91 -6.80 1.29
CA GLU A 39 -3.14 -5.62 2.14
C GLU A 39 -2.60 -4.33 1.51
N VAL A 40 -1.34 -4.31 1.08
CA VAL A 40 -0.75 -3.14 0.44
C VAL A 40 -1.43 -2.82 -0.92
N PRO A 41 -1.71 -3.78 -1.81
CA PRO A 41 -2.48 -3.51 -3.02
C PRO A 41 -3.91 -3.01 -2.76
N MET A 42 -4.58 -3.51 -1.71
CA MET A 42 -5.90 -3.03 -1.31
C MET A 42 -5.84 -1.57 -0.87
N LEU A 43 -4.81 -1.19 -0.11
CA LEU A 43 -4.56 0.20 0.29
C LEU A 43 -4.36 1.12 -0.91
N VAL A 44 -3.53 0.71 -1.90
CA VAL A 44 -3.33 1.47 -3.15
C VAL A 44 -4.66 1.69 -3.86
N ARG A 45 -5.46 0.64 -4.01
CA ARG A 45 -6.79 0.72 -4.66
C ARG A 45 -7.72 1.68 -3.92
N LEU A 46 -7.71 1.64 -2.58
CA LEU A 46 -8.54 2.52 -1.76
C LEU A 46 -8.14 3.99 -1.94
N MET A 47 -6.83 4.28 -1.94
CA MET A 47 -6.31 5.63 -2.15
C MET A 47 -6.68 6.16 -3.55
N ARG A 48 -6.60 5.32 -4.59
CA ARG A 48 -7.03 5.66 -5.95
C ARG A 48 -8.54 5.89 -6.06
N TYR A 49 -9.36 5.17 -5.30
CA TYR A 49 -10.82 5.34 -5.30
C TYR A 49 -11.25 6.68 -4.69
N TYR A 50 -10.59 7.14 -3.63
CA TYR A 50 -10.90 8.41 -2.97
C TYR A 50 -10.23 9.63 -3.60
N ALA A 51 -9.32 9.42 -4.56
CA ALA A 51 -8.59 10.45 -5.28
C ALA A 51 -9.48 11.13 -6.33
#